data_AF-A0A4Y8PFL7-F1
#
_entry.id   AF-A0A4Y8PFL7-F1
#
_cell.length_a   1.000
_cell.length_b   1.000
_cell.length_c   1.000
_cell.angle_alpha   90.00
_cell.angle_beta   90.00
_cell.angle_gamma   90.00
#
_symmetry.space_group_name_H-M   'P 1'
#
loop_
_entity.id
_entity.type
_entity.pdbx_description
1 polymer ?
#
loop_
_entity_poly.entity_id
_entity_poly.type
_entity_poly.pdbx_seq_one_letter_code
_entity_poly.pdbx_strand_id
1 'polypeptide(L)'
;MSADSVLKMLLASLSFVLTAGLYAFFYAFGRLKGSFFWELFSFVFALMMMLSGFFLVSCPAFTLFWKLLLIFSIFSYLIIPKAMFWIVEKIHQKEGEEEGRLKTLK
;
A
#
# COMPACT_ATOMS: atom_id res chain seq x y z
N MET A 1 -28.55 -13.17 1.79
CA MET A 1 -27.64 -12.15 2.39
C MET A 1 -28.49 -10.92 2.71
N SER A 2 -28.44 -10.38 3.93
CA SER A 2 -29.25 -9.20 4.29
C SER A 2 -28.64 -7.91 3.74
N ALA A 3 -29.45 -6.86 3.57
CA ALA A 3 -28.98 -5.53 3.13
C ALA A 3 -27.87 -4.99 4.05
N ASP A 4 -27.99 -5.21 5.37
CA ASP A 4 -26.95 -4.82 6.34
C ASP A 4 -25.62 -5.54 6.12
N SER A 5 -25.67 -6.81 5.72
CA SER A 5 -24.47 -7.59 5.43
C SER A 5 -23.75 -7.06 4.19
N VAL A 6 -24.51 -6.69 3.16
CA VAL A 6 -23.98 -6.06 1.95
C VAL A 6 -23.33 -4.72 2.29
N LEU A 7 -24.02 -3.87 3.06
CA LEU A 7 -23.50 -2.57 3.46
C LEU A 7 -22.19 -2.70 4.26
N LYS A 8 -22.13 -3.60 5.24
CA LYS A 8 -20.89 -3.86 6.01
C LYS A 8 -19.75 -4.31 5.12
N MET A 9 -20.03 -5.18 4.14
CA MET A 9 -19.03 -5.63 3.17
C MET A 9 -18.53 -4.48 2.30
N LEU A 10 -19.43 -3.62 1.79
CA LEU A 10 -19.05 -2.45 0.99
C LEU A 10 -18.22 -1.44 1.79
N LEU A 11 -18.62 -1.16 3.04
CA LEU A 11 -17.87 -0.28 3.93
C LEU A 11 -16.48 -0.85 4.22
N ALA A 12 -16.37 -2.15 4.52
CA ALA A 12 -15.08 -2.79 4.73
C ALA A 12 -14.19 -2.74 3.48
N SER A 13 -14.75 -2.95 2.29
CA SER A 13 -14.03 -2.82 1.01
C SER A 13 -13.55 -1.38 0.78
N LEU A 14 -14.40 -0.38 1.00
CA LEU A 14 -14.04 1.02 0.87
C LEU A 14 -12.94 1.40 1.87
N SER A 15 -13.11 1.02 3.14
CA SER A 15 -12.11 1.25 4.19
C SER A 15 -10.78 0.58 3.86
N PHE A 16 -10.81 -0.65 3.34
CA PHE A 16 -9.60 -1.37 2.91
C PHE A 16 -8.83 -0.58 1.83
N VAL A 17 -9.49 -0.18 0.76
CA VAL A 17 -8.84 0.55 -0.35
C VAL A 17 -8.35 1.92 0.09
N LEU A 18 -9.16 2.66 0.86
CA LEU A 18 -8.81 4.00 1.33
C LEU A 18 -7.59 3.96 2.25
N THR A 19 -7.56 3.02 3.20
CA THR A 19 -6.44 2.88 4.13
C THR A 19 -5.18 2.36 3.45
N ALA A 20 -5.30 1.48 2.46
CA ALA A 20 -4.17 1.09 1.60
C ALA A 20 -3.54 2.29 0.88
N GLY A 21 -4.39 3.16 0.31
CA GLY A 21 -3.94 4.38 -0.36
C GLY A 21 -3.28 5.37 0.61
N LEU A 22 -3.87 5.60 1.78
CA LEU A 22 -3.30 6.46 2.81
C LEU A 22 -1.97 5.93 3.34
N TYR A 23 -1.86 4.61 3.54
CA TYR A 23 -0.59 3.98 3.90
C TYR A 23 0.49 4.28 2.87
N ALA A 24 0.22 4.01 1.59
CA ALA A 24 1.17 4.26 0.52
C ALA A 24 1.57 5.74 0.43
N PHE A 25 0.61 6.65 0.56
CA PHE A 25 0.83 8.09 0.50
C PHE A 25 1.71 8.59 1.66
N PHE A 26 1.36 8.27 2.91
CA PHE A 26 2.12 8.72 4.07
C PHE A 26 3.49 8.06 4.16
N TYR A 27 3.62 6.81 3.73
CA TYR A 27 4.90 6.14 3.63
C TYR A 27 5.82 6.89 2.65
N ALA A 28 5.37 7.13 1.43
CA ALA A 28 6.14 7.86 0.42
C ALA A 28 6.45 9.29 0.88
N PHE A 29 5.48 9.99 1.45
CA PHE A 29 5.65 11.35 1.96
C PHE A 29 6.68 11.43 3.10
N GLY A 30 6.65 10.48 4.04
CA GLY A 30 7.62 10.38 5.13
C GLY A 30 9.03 10.16 4.60
N ARG A 31 9.19 9.27 3.62
CA ARG A 31 10.47 9.00 2.96
C ARG A 31 10.99 10.22 2.20
N LEU A 32 10.14 10.91 1.44
CA LEU A 32 10.52 12.11 0.69
C LEU A 32 10.94 13.27 1.61
N LYS A 33 10.28 13.42 2.77
CA LYS A 33 10.65 14.42 3.78
C LYS A 33 11.80 14.00 4.69
N GLY A 34 12.30 12.77 4.58
CA GLY A 34 13.27 12.21 5.53
C GLY A 34 12.75 12.14 6.98
N SER A 35 11.42 12.11 7.16
CA SER A 35 10.79 12.18 8.48
C SER A 35 10.28 10.81 8.91
N PHE A 36 10.97 10.23 9.89
CA PHE A 36 10.60 8.94 10.49
C PHE A 36 9.19 8.94 11.11
N PHE A 37 8.73 10.10 11.62
CA PHE A 37 7.41 10.19 12.26
C PHE A 37 6.26 9.95 11.28
N TRP A 38 6.32 10.53 10.08
CA TRP A 38 5.30 10.35 9.05
C TRP A 38 5.33 8.93 8.46
N GLU A 39 6.53 8.36 8.33
CA GLU A 39 6.69 6.95 7.95
C GLU A 39 6.05 6.04 9.01
N LEU A 40 6.33 6.25 10.30
CA LEU A 40 5.74 5.48 11.39
C LEU A 40 4.21 5.64 11.42
N PHE A 41 3.71 6.86 11.24
CA PHE A 41 2.28 7.15 11.19
C PHE A 41 1.57 6.40 10.06
N SER A 42 2.23 6.20 8.91
CA SER A 42 1.67 5.43 7.80
C SER A 42 1.26 4.01 8.21
N PHE A 43 1.98 3.38 9.14
CA PHE A 43 1.68 2.02 9.61
C PHE A 43 0.35 1.92 10.38
N VAL A 44 -0.18 3.03 10.91
CA VAL A 44 -1.53 3.05 11.48
C VAL A 44 -2.56 2.71 10.39
N PHE A 45 -2.40 3.29 9.20
CA PHE A 45 -3.27 2.97 8.06
C PHE A 45 -3.03 1.56 7.53
N ALA A 46 -1.79 1.06 7.55
CA ALA A 46 -1.50 -0.34 7.23
C ALA A 46 -2.23 -1.31 8.18
N LEU A 47 -2.30 -1.00 9.47
CA LEU A 47 -3.03 -1.79 10.46
C LEU A 47 -4.55 -1.72 10.23
N MET A 48 -5.10 -0.54 9.96
CA MET A 48 -6.53 -0.38 9.62
C MET A 48 -6.90 -1.12 8.33
N MET A 49 -6.00 -1.11 7.34
CA MET A 49 -6.13 -1.90 6.12
C MET A 49 -6.17 -3.40 6.43
N MET A 50 -5.25 -3.90 7.27
CA MET A 50 -5.25 -5.31 7.68
C MET A 50 -6.54 -5.71 8.42
N LEU A 51 -7.04 -4.87 9.32
CA LEU A 51 -8.31 -5.13 10.03
C LEU A 51 -9.49 -5.17 9.06
N SER A 52 -9.55 -4.24 8.11
CA SER A 52 -10.60 -4.20 7.08
C SER A 52 -10.52 -5.42 6.14
N GLY A 53 -9.30 -5.78 5.72
CA GLY A 53 -9.03 -6.98 4.94
C GLY A 53 -9.42 -8.26 5.69
N PHE A 54 -9.11 -8.36 6.98
CA PHE A 54 -9.50 -9.51 7.81
C PHE A 54 -11.03 -9.67 7.90
N PHE A 55 -11.76 -8.56 8.04
CA PHE A 55 -13.22 -8.59 8.02
C PHE A 55 -13.77 -9.10 6.67
N LEU A 56 -13.18 -8.66 5.55
CA LEU A 56 -13.54 -9.15 4.22
C LEU A 56 -13.24 -10.64 4.04
N VAL A 57 -12.07 -11.11 4.47
CA VAL A 57 -11.67 -12.53 4.38
C VAL A 57 -12.58 -13.42 5.25
N SER A 58 -13.04 -12.91 6.39
CA SER A 58 -13.94 -13.62 7.29
C SER A 58 -15.39 -13.67 6.78
N CYS A 59 -15.74 -12.87 5.76
CA CYS A 59 -17.08 -12.84 5.21
C CYS A 59 -17.47 -14.20 4.59
N PRO A 60 -18.61 -14.79 4.97
CA PRO A 60 -19.06 -16.07 4.43
C PRO A 60 -19.53 -15.98 2.97
N ALA A 61 -19.76 -14.76 2.45
CA ALA A 61 -20.18 -14.54 1.07
C ALA A 61 -19.09 -14.89 0.04
N PHE A 62 -17.81 -14.84 0.44
CA PHE A 62 -16.70 -15.14 -0.45
C PHE A 62 -16.36 -16.63 -0.44
N THR A 63 -16.16 -17.19 -1.63
CA THR A 63 -15.60 -18.53 -1.77
C THR A 63 -14.13 -18.55 -1.33
N LEU A 64 -13.57 -19.75 -1.10
CA LEU A 64 -12.17 -19.90 -0.71
C LEU A 64 -11.20 -19.21 -1.68
N PHE A 65 -11.47 -19.30 -2.98
CA PHE A 65 -10.69 -18.62 -4.02
C PHE A 65 -10.61 -17.11 -3.79
N TRP A 66 -11.74 -16.44 -3.56
CA TRP A 66 -11.79 -14.99 -3.32
C TRP A 66 -11.10 -14.60 -2.01
N LYS A 67 -11.22 -15.43 -0.97
CA LYS A 67 -10.53 -15.22 0.31
C LYS A 67 -9.01 -15.27 0.14
N LEU A 68 -8.49 -16.24 -0.61
CA LEU A 68 -7.06 -16.34 -0.92
C LEU A 68 -6.58 -15.12 -1.72
N LEU A 69 -7.38 -14.66 -2.68
CA LEU A 69 -7.06 -13.48 -3.49
C LEU A 69 -7.05 -12.20 -2.63
N LEU A 70 -7.97 -12.07 -1.68
CA LEU A 70 -7.97 -10.98 -0.70
C LEU A 70 -6.73 -11.03 0.21
N ILE A 71 -6.37 -12.21 0.72
CA ILE A 71 -5.15 -12.38 1.53
C ILE A 71 -3.92 -11.95 0.72
N PHE A 72 -3.80 -12.44 -0.51
CA PHE A 72 -2.72 -12.05 -1.42
C PHE A 72 -2.70 -10.53 -1.66
N SER A 73 -3.88 -9.92 -1.83
CA SER A 73 -4.01 -8.48 -2.00
C SER A 73 -3.53 -7.70 -0.77
N ILE A 74 -3.91 -8.11 0.45
CA ILE A 74 -3.45 -7.50 1.70
C ILE A 74 -1.91 -7.48 1.76
N PHE A 75 -1.28 -8.64 1.50
CA PHE A 75 0.18 -8.73 1.50
C PHE A 75 0.82 -7.88 0.40
N SER A 76 0.23 -7.87 -0.79
CA SER A 76 0.71 -7.05 -1.91
C SER A 76 0.70 -5.57 -1.55
N TYR A 77 -0.40 -5.06 -0.97
CA TYR A 77 -0.52 -3.66 -0.57
C TYR A 77 0.44 -3.25 0.55
N LEU A 78 0.88 -4.17 1.42
CA LEU A 78 1.94 -3.90 2.39
C LEU A 78 3.31 -3.74 1.74
N ILE A 79 3.58 -4.50 0.68
CA ILE A 79 4.91 -4.55 0.05
C ILE A 79 5.09 -3.44 -1.00
N ILE A 80 4.02 -3.11 -1.74
CA ILE A 80 4.05 -2.18 -2.88
C ILE A 80 4.71 -0.83 -2.53
N PRO A 81 4.36 -0.12 -1.43
CA PRO A 81 4.93 1.20 -1.17
C PRO A 81 6.45 1.16 -1.00
N LYS A 82 6.97 0.15 -0.29
CA LYS A 82 8.41 -0.03 -0.10
C LYS A 82 9.11 -0.42 -1.41
N ALA A 83 8.55 -1.37 -2.15
CA ALA A 83 9.12 -1.83 -3.41
C ALA A 83 9.15 -0.73 -4.47
N MET A 84 8.05 0.02 -4.61
CA MET A 84 7.96 1.13 -5.55
C MET A 84 8.94 2.25 -5.21
N PHE A 85 9.06 2.62 -3.93
CA PHE A 85 10.01 3.65 -3.53
C PHE A 85 11.46 3.26 -3.87
N TRP A 86 11.84 2.00 -3.61
CA TRP A 86 13.16 1.49 -3.96
C TRP A 86 13.44 1.49 -5.47
N ILE A 87 12.43 1.16 -6.29
CA ILE A 87 12.54 1.24 -7.75
C ILE A 87 12.77 2.69 -8.19
N VAL A 88 12.02 3.64 -7.63
CA VAL A 88 12.15 5.08 -7.94
C VAL A 88 13.53 5.60 -7.56
N GLU A 89 14.04 5.25 -6.38
CA GLU A 89 15.41 5.60 -5.95
C GLU A 89 16.45 5.07 -6.95
N LYS A 90 16.33 3.82 -7.39
CA LYS A 90 17.24 3.22 -8.37
C LYS A 90 17.22 3.90 -9.72
N ILE A 91 16.05 4.34 -10.17
CA ILE A 91 15.90 5.06 -11.44
C ILE A 91 16.62 6.41 -11.33
N HIS A 92 16.39 7.17 -10.27
CA HIS A 92 17.02 8.49 -10.08
C HIS A 92 18.55 8.39 -9.91
N GLN A 93 19.05 7.34 -9.25
CA GLN A 93 20.49 7.10 -9.15
C GLN A 93 21.13 6.88 -10.52
N LYS A 94 20.51 6.07 -11.38
CA LYS A 94 21.00 5.82 -12.74
C LYS A 94 21.00 7.08 -13.61
N GLU A 95 19.94 7.89 -13.52
CA GLU A 95 19.84 9.15 -14.26
C GLU A 95 20.94 10.14 -13.82
N GLY A 96 21.20 10.26 -12.51
CA GLY A 96 22.28 11.10 -11.99
C GLY A 96 23.68 10.64 -12.41
N GLU A 97 23.92 9.33 -12.49
CA GLU A 97 25.18 8.74 -12.98
C GLU A 97 25.41 9.03 -14.48
N GLU A 98 24.36 8.94 -15.31
CA GLU A 98 24.44 9.26 -16.73
C GLU A 98 24.69 10.76 -16.97
N GLU A 99 24.02 11.64 -16.21
CA GLU A 99 24.23 13.09 -16.31
C GLU A 99 25.65 13.48 -15.85
N GLY A 100 26.18 12.83 -14.81
CA GLY A 100 27.56 13.00 -14.35
C GLY A 100 28.59 12.58 -15.40
N ARG A 101 28.39 11.42 -16.05
CA ARG A 101 29.26 10.95 -17.15
C ARG A 101 29.27 11.91 -18.34
N LEU A 102 28.12 12.45 -18.72
CA LEU A 102 28.00 13.42 -19.81
C LEU A 102 28.72 14.74 -19.50
N LYS A 103 28.74 15.18 -18.24
CA LYS A 103 29.51 16.36 -17.80
C LYS A 103 31.02 16.13 -17.80
N THR A 104 31.50 14.91 -17.54
CA THR A 104 32.93 14.58 -17.60
C THR A 104 33.48 14.37 -19.02
N LEU A 105 32.59 14.25 -20.02
CA LEU A 105 32.96 14.08 -21.44
C LEU A 105 32.94 15.39 -22.24
N LYS A 106 32.50 16.50 -21.63
CA LYS A 106 32.56 17.86 -22.20
C LYS A 106 33.75 18.62 -21.61
#